data_AF-A0A1A8NU14-F1
#
_entry.id   AF-A0A1A8NU14-F1
#
_cell.length_a   1.000
_cell.length_b   1.000
_cell.length_c   1.000
_cell.angle_alpha   90.00
_cell.angle_beta   90.00
_cell.angle_gamma   90.00
#
_symmetry.space_group_name_H-M   'P 1'
#
loop_
_entity.id
_entity.type
_entity.pdbx_description
1 polymer ?
#
loop_
_entity_poly.entity_id
_entity_poly.type
_entity_poly.pdbx_seq_one_letter_code
_entity_poly.pdbx_strand_id
1 'polypeptide(L)' 'VFAYGVRNMWRCSVDRGDRVSRYGKGRIFCGDVGQNRYEEIDIIEKGGNYGWRAKEGFECYDVKLCHNSSLS' A
#
# COMPACT_ATOMS: atom_id res chain seq x y z
N VAL A 1 -14.02 -2.81 6.26
CA VAL A 1 -12.72 -2.24 5.81
C VAL A 1 -12.26 -3.02 4.58
N PHE A 2 -11.84 -2.34 3.50
CA PHE A 2 -11.40 -3.02 2.27
C PHE A 2 -9.90 -3.29 2.26
N ALA A 3 -9.08 -2.34 2.71
CA ALA A 3 -7.64 -2.44 2.91
C ALA A 3 -7.27 -1.57 4.12
N TYR A 4 -6.12 -1.83 4.75
CA TYR A 4 -5.66 -1.12 5.94
C TYR A 4 -4.13 -1.06 6.01
N GLY A 5 -3.60 -0.43 7.06
CA GLY A 5 -2.15 -0.31 7.24
C GLY A 5 -1.52 0.69 6.28
N VAL A 6 -2.25 1.76 5.97
CA VAL A 6 -1.84 2.85 5.07
C VAL A 6 -1.86 4.15 5.88
N ARG A 7 -1.03 5.12 5.53
CA ARG A 7 -0.91 6.36 6.29
C ARG A 7 -1.85 7.45 5.78
N ASN A 8 -1.63 7.88 4.55
CA ASN A 8 -2.31 8.98 3.89
C ASN A 8 -2.52 8.64 2.41
N MET A 9 -3.40 7.67 2.17
CA MET A 9 -3.73 7.21 0.83
C MET A 9 -4.38 8.32 0.01
N TRP A 10 -3.86 8.57 -1.19
CA TRP A 10 -4.30 9.65 -2.07
C TRP A 10 -4.14 9.29 -3.56
N ARG A 11 -4.87 10.02 -4.42
CA ARG A 11 -4.85 9.89 -5.90
C ARG A 11 -4.92 8.44 -6.43
N CYS A 12 -5.99 7.74 -6.07
CA CYS A 12 -6.27 6.40 -6.59
C CYS A 12 -6.76 6.40 -8.04
N SER A 13 -6.42 5.36 -8.80
CA SER A 13 -6.91 5.11 -10.15
C SER A 13 -7.10 3.62 -10.42
N VAL A 14 -8.02 3.28 -11.33
CA VAL A 14 -8.28 1.91 -11.76
C VAL A 14 -7.57 1.67 -13.09
N ASP A 15 -6.73 0.64 -13.12
CA ASP A 15 -6.05 0.18 -14.32
C ASP A 15 -7.07 -0.38 -15.32
N ARG A 16 -7.05 0.17 -16.53
CA ARG A 16 -7.89 -0.29 -17.64
C ARG A 16 -7.40 -1.61 -18.22
N GLY A 17 -6.17 -2.00 -17.87
CA GLY A 17 -5.46 -3.16 -18.38
C GLY A 17 -5.00 -2.96 -19.81
N ASP A 18 -4.20 -3.91 -20.28
CA ASP A 18 -3.82 -3.97 -21.69
C ASP A 18 -5.07 -4.11 -22.58
N ARG A 19 -5.08 -3.40 -23.71
CA ARG A 19 -6.29 -3.30 -24.55
C ARG A 19 -6.62 -4.59 -25.30
N VAL A 20 -5.62 -5.43 -25.57
CA VAL A 20 -5.76 -6.66 -26.36
C VAL A 20 -5.86 -7.87 -25.45
N SER A 21 -4.84 -8.09 -24.62
CA SER A 21 -4.74 -9.23 -23.69
C SER A 21 -5.57 -9.07 -22.43
N ARG A 22 -6.04 -7.85 -22.11
CA ARG A 22 -6.80 -7.51 -20.89
C ARG A 22 -6.02 -7.70 -19.59
N TYR A 23 -4.73 -8.03 -19.67
CA TYR A 23 -3.88 -8.20 -18.50
C TYR A 23 -3.85 -6.94 -17.63
N GLY A 24 -3.93 -7.11 -16.31
CA GLY A 24 -3.90 -6.03 -15.33
C GLY A 24 -5.21 -5.24 -15.18
N LYS A 25 -6.25 -5.51 -15.96
CA LYS A 25 -7.52 -4.79 -15.88
C LYS A 25 -8.16 -4.93 -14.50
N GLY A 26 -8.58 -3.79 -13.94
CA GLY A 26 -9.33 -3.73 -12.68
C GLY A 26 -8.45 -3.61 -11.44
N ARG A 27 -7.12 -3.65 -11.58
CA ARG A 27 -6.21 -3.34 -10.47
C ARG A 27 -6.40 -1.89 -10.04
N ILE A 28 -6.35 -1.64 -8.75
CA ILE A 28 -6.43 -0.29 -8.19
C ILE A 28 -5.02 0.10 -7.79
N PHE A 29 -4.55 1.24 -8.28
CA PHE A 29 -3.29 1.83 -7.85
C PHE A 29 -3.60 3.06 -7.02
N CYS A 30 -2.95 3.22 -5.87
CA CYS A 30 -3.06 4.41 -5.04
C CYS A 30 -1.68 4.86 -4.58
N GLY A 31 -1.49 6.16 -4.41
CA GLY A 31 -0.31 6.68 -3.72
C GLY A 31 -0.54 6.71 -2.21
N ASP A 32 0.49 6.43 -1.41
CA ASP A 32 0.48 6.65 0.04
C ASP A 32 1.64 7.59 0.42
N VAL A 33 1.34 8.65 1.17
CA VAL A 33 2.37 9.56 1.68
C VAL A 33 2.74 9.18 3.11
N GLY A 34 3.97 8.70 3.27
CA GLY A 34 4.60 8.43 4.55
C GLY A 34 4.72 9.68 5.44
N GLN A 35 5.14 9.47 6.68
CA GLN A 35 5.30 10.52 7.68
C GLN A 35 6.47 11.44 7.39
N ASN A 36 7.57 10.89 6.87
CA ASN A 36 8.76 11.68 6.51
C ASN A 36 9.84 10.93 5.69
N ARG A 37 9.70 9.64 5.35
CA ARG A 37 10.77 8.93 4.62
C ARG A 37 10.42 8.59 3.19
N TYR A 38 9.28 7.93 2.98
CA TYR A 38 8.93 7.39 1.66
C TYR A 38 7.49 7.73 1.27
N GLU A 39 7.30 7.92 -0.03
CA GLU A 39 5.99 7.87 -0.66
C GLU A 39 5.91 6.57 -1.45
N GLU A 40 4.76 5.91 -1.41
CA GLU A 40 4.54 4.58 -1.97
C GLU A 40 3.47 4.63 -3.07
N ILE A 41 3.56 3.72 -4.04
CA ILE A 41 2.47 3.45 -4.98
C ILE A 41 2.12 1.98 -4.85
N ASP A 42 0.91 1.72 -4.35
CA ASP A 42 0.46 0.38 -4.01
C ASP A 42 -0.63 -0.12 -4.97
N ILE A 43 -0.58 -1.41 -5.27
CA ILE A 43 -1.72 -2.12 -5.85
C ILE A 43 -2.64 -2.53 -4.70
N ILE A 44 -3.84 -1.96 -4.68
CA ILE A 44 -4.80 -2.18 -3.59
C ILE A 44 -5.54 -3.50 -3.78
N GLU A 45 -5.35 -4.40 -2.81
CA GLU A 45 -5.96 -5.71 -2.76
C GLU A 45 -6.95 -5.81 -1.59
N LYS A 46 -7.99 -6.64 -1.77
CA LYS A 46 -9.00 -6.84 -0.74
C LYS A 46 -8.37 -7.54 0.47
N GLY A 47 -8.45 -6.89 1.62
CA GLY A 47 -7.89 -7.36 2.89
C GLY A 47 -6.40 -7.03 3.06
N GLY A 48 -5.78 -6.30 2.13
CA GLY A 48 -4.35 -5.97 2.19
C GLY A 48 -3.98 -5.11 3.40
N ASN A 49 -2.82 -5.42 3.99
CA ASN A 49 -2.14 -4.63 5.02
C ASN A 49 -0.85 -4.05 4.44
N TYR A 50 -0.75 -2.73 4.37
CA TYR A 50 0.41 -2.05 3.79
C TYR A 50 1.44 -1.63 4.84
N GLY A 51 1.30 -2.10 6.08
CA GLY A 51 2.36 -2.09 7.10
C GLY A 51 2.47 -0.81 7.92
N TRP A 52 1.80 0.28 7.58
CA TRP A 52 1.75 1.48 8.42
C TRP A 52 0.99 1.19 9.73
N ARG A 53 1.49 1.59 10.90
CA ARG A 53 2.64 2.47 11.20
C ARG A 53 3.95 1.77 11.56
N ALA A 54 4.05 0.47 11.33
CA ALA A 54 5.27 -0.27 11.63
C ALA A 54 6.36 0.01 10.58
N LYS A 55 5.97 0.07 9.30
CA LYS A 55 6.86 0.26 8.15
C LYS A 55 6.44 1.48 7.30
N GLU A 56 7.41 2.06 6.60
CA GLU A 56 7.25 2.95 5.45
C GLU A 56 8.16 2.42 4.35
N GLY A 57 7.62 2.01 3.21
CA GLY A 57 8.40 1.28 2.22
C GLY A 57 8.89 -0.04 2.78
N PHE A 58 10.14 -0.35 2.44
CA PHE A 58 10.84 -1.53 2.94
C PHE A 58 11.49 -1.30 4.32
N GLU A 59 11.39 -0.09 4.88
CA GLU A 59 12.09 0.33 6.09
C GLU A 59 11.17 0.34 7.32
N CYS A 60 11.72 -0.03 8.47
CA CYS A 60 11.00 0.11 9.74
C CYS A 60 10.88 1.59 10.10
N TYR A 61 9.65 2.09 10.18
CA TYR A 61 9.36 3.42 10.71
C TYR A 61 9.36 3.39 12.25
N ASP A 62 8.52 2.52 12.82
CA ASP A 62 8.46 2.30 14.27
C ASP A 62 9.14 0.97 14.60
N VAL A 63 10.40 1.04 15.02
CA VAL A 63 11.29 -0.12 15.24
C VAL A 63 10.67 -1.12 16.23
N LYS A 64 9.97 -0.65 17.26
CA LYS A 64 9.35 -1.54 18.27
C LYS A 64 8.18 -2.32 17.68
N LEU A 65 7.36 -1.66 16.87
CA LEU A 65 6.22 -2.28 16.18
C LEU A 65 6.67 -3.16 15.02
N CYS A 66 7.69 -2.76 14.27
CA CYS A 66 8.21 -3.47 13.10
C CYS A 66 8.79 -4.85 13.43
N HIS A 67 9.44 -4.98 14.59
CA HIS A 67 9.97 -6.25 15.06
C HIS A 67 8.95 -7.09 15.86
N ASN A 68 7.76 -6.55 16.12
CA ASN A 68 6.68 -7.31 16.72
C ASN A 68 5.84 -7.95 15.60
N SER A 69 6.13 -9.23 15.33
CA SER A 69 5.55 -10.08 14.28
C SER A 69 4.02 -10.27 14.35
N SER A 70 3.35 -9.68 15.33
CA SER A 70 1.89 -9.69 15.45
C SER A 70 1.19 -8.70 14.51
N LEU A 71 1.95 -7.78 13.90
CA LEU A 71 1.45 -6.67 13.08
C LEU A 71 2.06 -6.63 11.66
N SER A 72 3.02 -7.51 11.37
CA SER A 72 3.62 -7.71 10.04
C SER A 72 2.76 -8.61 9.16
#